data_AF-A0A3M1HJ50-F1
#
_entry.id   AF-A0A3M1HJ50-F1
#
_cell.length_a   1.000
_cell.length_b   1.000
_cell.length_c   1.000
_cell.angle_alpha   90.00
_cell.angle_beta   90.00
_cell.angle_gamma   90.00
#
_symmetry.space_group_name_H-M   'P 1'
#
loop_
_entity.id
_entity.type
_entity.pdbx_description
1 polymer ?
#
loop_
_entity_poly.entity_id
_entity_poly.type
_entity_poly.pdbx_seq_one_letter_code
_entity_poly.pdbx_strand_id
1 'polypeptide(L)'
;MSRILGTDPLIYLLIFLGLLFTQISGFLLRQALLMPLLNALVLWPFLIWTLRHARVDVAVRLLIFWAVILFLGAVLAGRVFSASAQFAVPGSIEYNVQQLQWIRGDVTPVEDPGSWLPLLMRRTGVLLFGGALSAGLIPLITGARALAILGLWTANLLNAPHIIAVFLGIPLWTWVEAAAQILLGAVLAEPILTGDVNALLTPLRRRLLLMGLTGLGLAALIHAFLAPLNRALLHLLLF
;
A
#
# COMPACT_ATOMS: atom_id res chain seq x y z
N MET A 1 20.82 -10.77 21.08
CA MET A 1 19.40 -10.44 20.79
C MET A 1 19.12 -9.92 19.39
N SER A 2 20.07 -9.35 18.65
CA SER A 2 19.78 -8.72 17.36
C SER A 2 19.29 -9.68 16.27
N ARG A 3 19.74 -10.95 16.18
CA ARG A 3 19.31 -11.92 15.14
C ARG A 3 17.83 -12.35 15.19
N ILE A 4 17.13 -12.13 16.31
CA ILE A 4 15.81 -12.71 16.56
C ILE A 4 14.75 -12.14 15.60
N LEU A 5 14.68 -10.81 15.42
CA LEU A 5 13.55 -10.18 14.73
C LEU A 5 13.45 -10.39 13.20
N GLY A 6 14.52 -10.83 12.54
CA GLY A 6 14.46 -11.09 11.10
C GLY A 6 13.75 -12.39 10.75
N THR A 7 13.74 -13.35 11.68
CA THR A 7 13.36 -14.74 11.42
C THR A 7 12.49 -15.34 12.53
N ASP A 8 12.27 -14.63 13.63
CA ASP A 8 11.50 -15.15 14.75
C ASP A 8 10.00 -15.14 14.38
N PRO A 9 9.38 -16.33 14.24
CA PRO A 9 8.00 -16.46 13.83
C PRO A 9 7.02 -15.81 14.83
N LEU A 10 7.42 -15.61 16.10
CA LEU A 10 6.56 -14.99 17.10
C LEU A 10 6.25 -13.53 16.77
N ILE A 11 7.18 -12.78 16.21
CA ILE A 11 6.93 -11.38 15.82
C ILE A 11 5.99 -11.29 14.63
N TYR A 12 6.18 -12.15 13.64
CA TYR A 12 5.26 -12.24 12.50
C TYR A 12 3.86 -12.65 12.95
N LEU A 13 3.77 -13.58 13.90
CA LEU A 13 2.49 -13.98 14.51
C LEU A 13 1.83 -12.82 15.27
N LEU A 14 2.59 -12.07 16.09
CA LEU A 14 2.08 -10.91 16.81
C LEU A 14 1.59 -9.81 15.87
N ILE A 15 2.35 -9.52 14.81
CA ILE A 15 1.93 -8.56 13.78
C ILE A 15 0.66 -9.06 13.11
N PHE A 16 0.60 -10.34 12.71
CA PHE A 16 -0.58 -10.92 12.09
C PHE A 16 -1.83 -10.83 12.97
N LEU A 17 -1.74 -11.28 14.22
CA LEU A 17 -2.85 -11.22 15.18
C LEU A 17 -3.24 -9.76 15.49
N GLY A 18 -2.27 -8.87 15.64
CA GLY A 18 -2.49 -7.44 15.85
C GLY A 18 -3.26 -6.82 14.69
N LEU A 19 -2.83 -7.09 13.44
CA LEU A 19 -3.49 -6.58 12.23
C LEU A 19 -4.90 -7.17 12.06
N LEU A 20 -5.09 -8.46 12.33
CA LEU A 20 -6.43 -9.06 12.32
C LEU A 20 -7.35 -8.39 13.33
N PHE A 21 -6.86 -8.20 14.57
CA PHE A 21 -7.63 -7.53 15.62
C PHE A 21 -7.99 -6.11 15.21
N THR A 22 -7.03 -5.30 14.76
CA THR A 22 -7.28 -3.91 14.37
C THR A 22 -8.16 -3.78 13.14
N GLN A 23 -8.08 -4.70 12.19
CA GLN A 23 -9.02 -4.75 11.06
C GLN A 23 -10.43 -5.09 11.52
N ILE A 24 -10.62 -6.19 12.26
CA ILE A 24 -11.95 -6.62 12.73
C ILE A 24 -12.58 -5.50 13.57
N SER A 25 -11.85 -4.95 14.55
CA SER A 25 -12.32 -3.83 15.35
C SER A 25 -12.61 -2.60 14.52
N GLY A 26 -11.77 -2.26 13.54
CA GLY A 26 -11.98 -1.12 12.65
C GLY A 26 -13.26 -1.22 11.84
N PHE A 27 -13.57 -2.41 11.31
CA PHE A 27 -14.81 -2.68 10.59
C PHE A 27 -16.04 -2.64 11.49
N LEU A 28 -15.95 -3.18 12.71
CA LEU A 28 -17.05 -3.17 13.67
C LEU A 28 -17.35 -1.76 14.20
N LEU A 29 -16.33 -0.96 14.47
CA LEU A 29 -16.47 0.39 15.01
C LEU A 29 -16.82 1.44 13.96
N ARG A 30 -16.77 1.10 12.67
CA ARG A 30 -17.04 2.00 11.53
C ARG A 30 -16.23 3.31 11.58
N GLN A 31 -15.04 3.27 12.18
CA GLN A 31 -14.20 4.46 12.34
C GLN A 31 -13.15 4.54 11.24
N ALA A 32 -13.42 5.43 10.30
CA ALA A 32 -12.72 5.54 9.04
C ALA A 32 -11.25 5.99 9.16
N LEU A 33 -10.94 6.80 10.18
CA LEU A 33 -9.58 7.28 10.48
C LEU A 33 -8.82 6.38 11.46
N LEU A 34 -9.53 5.71 12.37
CA LEU A 34 -8.91 4.92 13.42
C LEU A 34 -8.29 3.63 12.86
N MET A 35 -8.95 2.99 11.87
CA MET A 35 -8.46 1.72 11.34
C MET A 35 -7.08 1.82 10.67
N PRO A 36 -6.81 2.75 9.72
CA PRO A 36 -5.48 2.89 9.14
C PRO A 36 -4.41 3.25 10.19
N LEU A 37 -4.77 4.06 11.19
CA LEU A 37 -3.87 4.43 12.28
C LEU A 37 -3.48 3.23 13.13
N LEU A 38 -4.46 2.44 13.61
CA LEU A 38 -4.18 1.25 14.41
C LEU A 38 -3.37 0.21 13.63
N ASN A 39 -3.70 -0.02 12.36
CA ASN A 39 -2.94 -0.90 11.47
C ASN A 39 -1.48 -0.45 11.31
N ALA A 40 -1.23 0.87 11.24
CA ALA A 40 0.11 1.42 11.20
C ALA A 40 0.85 1.24 12.54
N LEU A 41 0.17 1.52 13.66
CA LEU A 41 0.73 1.41 15.01
C LEU A 41 1.10 -0.02 15.41
N VAL A 42 0.46 -1.04 14.84
CA VAL A 42 0.87 -2.45 15.05
C VAL A 42 2.29 -2.70 14.51
N LEU A 43 2.60 -2.20 13.31
CA LEU A 43 3.91 -2.43 12.68
C LEU A 43 4.98 -1.44 13.15
N TRP A 44 4.58 -0.19 13.39
CA TRP A 44 5.50 0.93 13.57
C TRP A 44 6.57 0.72 14.66
N PRO A 45 6.27 0.16 15.86
CA PRO A 45 7.30 -0.14 16.86
C PRO A 45 8.36 -1.11 16.37
N PHE A 46 7.97 -2.15 15.60
CA PHE A 46 8.90 -3.10 15.02
C PHE A 46 9.74 -2.45 13.91
N LEU A 47 9.12 -1.57 13.10
CA LEU A 47 9.84 -0.79 12.10
C LEU A 47 10.90 0.12 12.75
N ILE A 48 10.52 0.87 13.79
CA ILE A 48 11.47 1.72 14.53
C ILE A 48 12.62 0.89 15.08
N TRP A 49 12.30 -0.23 15.74
CA TRP A 49 13.31 -1.09 16.33
C TRP A 49 14.28 -1.61 15.28
N THR A 50 13.78 -2.11 14.14
CA THR A 50 14.65 -2.66 13.07
C THR A 50 15.56 -1.60 12.45
N LEU A 51 15.01 -0.40 12.18
CA LEU A 51 15.77 0.70 11.60
C LEU A 51 16.81 1.28 12.57
N ARG A 52 16.50 1.40 13.86
CA ARG A 52 17.49 1.81 14.90
C ARG A 52 18.66 0.84 15.03
N HIS A 53 18.47 -0.42 14.65
CA HIS A 53 19.54 -1.42 14.61
C HIS A 53 20.18 -1.57 13.22
N ALA A 54 19.96 -0.60 12.32
CA ALA A 54 20.52 -0.55 10.96
C ALA A 54 20.16 -1.75 10.08
N ARG A 55 18.96 -2.34 10.28
CA ARG A 55 18.47 -3.53 9.54
C ARG A 55 17.36 -3.18 8.56
N VAL A 56 17.71 -2.42 7.53
CA VAL A 56 16.78 -2.00 6.48
C VAL A 56 16.18 -3.20 5.71
N ASP A 57 16.93 -4.28 5.57
CA ASP A 57 16.49 -5.52 4.91
C ASP A 57 15.37 -6.23 5.69
N VAL A 58 15.39 -6.16 7.02
CA VAL A 58 14.32 -6.69 7.87
C VAL A 58 13.12 -5.75 7.85
N ALA A 59 13.35 -4.44 7.89
CA ALA A 59 12.30 -3.43 7.77
C ALA A 59 11.47 -3.62 6.48
N VAL A 60 12.13 -3.81 5.34
CA VAL A 60 11.47 -4.08 4.05
C VAL A 60 10.64 -5.37 4.11
N ARG A 61 11.18 -6.45 4.69
CA ARG A 61 10.44 -7.72 4.84
C ARG A 61 9.20 -7.57 5.71
N LEU A 62 9.31 -6.85 6.83
CA LEU A 62 8.19 -6.54 7.71
C LEU A 62 7.11 -5.71 7.01
N LEU A 63 7.50 -4.70 6.22
CA LEU A 63 6.57 -3.90 5.44
C LEU A 63 5.84 -4.72 4.36
N ILE A 64 6.55 -5.61 3.67
CA ILE A 64 5.94 -6.51 2.67
C ILE A 64 4.92 -7.43 3.36
N PHE A 65 5.32 -8.08 4.46
CA PHE A 65 4.44 -8.96 5.23
C PHE A 65 3.18 -8.25 5.72
N TRP A 66 3.36 -7.07 6.31
CA TRP A 66 2.27 -6.20 6.73
C TRP A 66 1.35 -5.82 5.58
N ALA A 67 1.92 -5.43 4.43
CA ALA A 67 1.14 -5.00 3.28
C ALA A 67 0.27 -6.14 2.72
N VAL A 68 0.83 -7.35 2.64
CA VAL A 68 0.13 -8.55 2.20
C VAL A 68 -1.03 -8.89 3.16
N ILE A 69 -0.78 -8.90 4.48
CA ILE A 69 -1.84 -9.18 5.45
C ILE A 69 -2.94 -8.14 5.38
N LEU A 70 -2.59 -6.85 5.31
CA LEU A 70 -3.59 -5.79 5.23
C LEU A 70 -4.45 -5.92 3.98
N PHE A 71 -3.82 -6.14 2.84
CA PHE A 71 -4.50 -6.32 1.57
C PHE A 71 -5.45 -7.53 1.62
N LEU A 72 -4.95 -8.71 1.97
CA LEU A 72 -5.75 -9.94 2.03
C LEU A 72 -6.87 -9.85 3.08
N GLY A 73 -6.59 -9.25 4.23
CA GLY A 73 -7.58 -9.03 5.27
C GLY A 73 -8.69 -8.08 4.82
N ALA A 74 -8.36 -7.04 4.05
CA ALA A 74 -9.37 -6.18 3.43
C ALA A 74 -10.18 -6.91 2.33
N VAL A 75 -9.56 -7.80 1.55
CA VAL A 75 -10.28 -8.68 0.61
C VAL A 75 -11.30 -9.54 1.36
N LEU A 76 -10.86 -10.24 2.41
CA LEU A 76 -11.73 -11.11 3.22
C LEU A 76 -12.85 -10.31 3.90
N ALA A 77 -12.54 -9.15 4.49
CA ALA A 77 -13.55 -8.30 5.10
C ALA A 77 -14.57 -7.77 4.08
N GLY A 78 -14.13 -7.42 2.87
CA GLY A 78 -15.04 -7.05 1.78
C GLY A 78 -15.97 -8.18 1.36
N ARG A 79 -15.54 -9.44 1.48
CA ARG A 79 -16.37 -10.63 1.23
C ARG A 79 -17.37 -10.92 2.34
N VAL A 80 -16.97 -10.75 3.60
CA VAL A 80 -17.79 -11.11 4.76
C VAL A 80 -18.74 -9.99 5.20
N PHE A 81 -18.29 -8.73 5.13
CA PHE A 81 -18.99 -7.57 5.69
C PHE A 81 -19.30 -6.48 4.65
N SER A 82 -19.48 -6.86 3.38
CA SER A 82 -19.50 -6.01 2.16
C SER A 82 -19.94 -4.55 2.34
N ALA A 83 -21.13 -4.29 2.89
CA ALA A 83 -21.63 -2.93 3.10
C ALA A 83 -20.84 -2.17 4.19
N SER A 84 -20.69 -2.76 5.38
CA SER A 84 -19.97 -2.14 6.51
C SER A 84 -18.48 -1.91 6.20
N ALA A 85 -17.88 -2.79 5.40
CA ALA A 85 -16.47 -2.71 5.04
C ALA A 85 -16.16 -1.49 4.15
N GLN A 86 -17.05 -1.15 3.21
CA GLN A 86 -16.88 0.02 2.35
C GLN A 86 -16.99 1.33 3.14
N PHE A 87 -17.94 1.45 4.07
CA PHE A 87 -18.07 2.64 4.91
C PHE A 87 -16.92 2.82 5.91
N ALA A 88 -16.28 1.73 6.33
CA ALA A 88 -15.14 1.78 7.25
C ALA A 88 -13.84 2.28 6.60
N VAL A 89 -13.75 2.33 5.27
CA VAL A 89 -12.54 2.74 4.55
C VAL A 89 -12.79 4.02 3.75
N PRO A 90 -12.28 5.19 4.20
CA PRO A 90 -12.52 6.46 3.53
C PRO A 90 -12.09 6.44 2.07
N GLY A 91 -12.97 6.85 1.17
CA GLY A 91 -12.71 6.93 -0.27
C GLY A 91 -12.78 5.59 -1.02
N SER A 92 -13.14 4.48 -0.36
CA SER A 92 -13.31 3.19 -1.05
C SER A 92 -14.46 3.21 -2.06
N ILE A 93 -15.60 3.82 -1.70
CA ILE A 93 -16.77 3.99 -2.59
C ILE A 93 -16.40 4.85 -3.80
N GLU A 94 -15.77 6.00 -3.55
CA GLU A 94 -15.33 6.91 -4.61
C GLU A 94 -14.34 6.24 -5.57
N TYR A 95 -13.38 5.48 -5.02
CA TYR A 95 -12.44 4.69 -5.81
C TYR A 95 -13.16 3.65 -6.68
N ASN A 96 -14.09 2.87 -6.10
CA ASN A 96 -14.84 1.86 -6.84
C ASN A 96 -15.66 2.47 -7.98
N VAL A 97 -16.31 3.61 -7.73
CA VAL A 97 -17.08 4.35 -8.74
C VAL A 97 -16.15 4.82 -9.86
N GLN A 98 -15.03 5.46 -9.53
CA GLN A 98 -14.05 5.94 -10.52
C GLN A 98 -13.46 4.79 -11.35
N GLN A 99 -13.17 3.63 -10.74
CA GLN A 99 -12.68 2.46 -11.47
C GLN A 99 -13.75 1.91 -12.42
N LEU A 100 -15.01 1.80 -11.99
CA LEU A 100 -16.08 1.32 -12.86
C LEU A 100 -16.36 2.29 -14.02
N GLN A 101 -16.35 3.59 -13.76
CA GLN A 101 -16.48 4.63 -14.80
C GLN A 101 -15.34 4.54 -15.80
N TRP A 102 -14.10 4.44 -15.31
CA TRP A 102 -12.92 4.27 -16.14
C TRP A 102 -13.03 3.03 -17.02
N ILE A 103 -13.41 1.87 -16.44
CA ILE A 103 -13.58 0.62 -17.19
C ILE A 103 -14.64 0.76 -18.28
N ARG A 104 -15.73 1.48 -18.02
CA ARG A 104 -16.81 1.74 -18.99
C ARG A 104 -16.44 2.75 -20.09
N GLY A 105 -15.26 3.36 -20.01
CA GLY A 105 -14.77 4.32 -21.02
C GLY A 105 -15.08 5.78 -20.69
N ASP A 106 -15.60 6.08 -19.51
CA ASP A 106 -15.79 7.47 -19.08
C ASP A 106 -14.43 8.14 -18.86
N VAL A 107 -14.33 9.43 -19.19
CA VAL A 107 -13.15 10.24 -18.87
C VAL A 107 -13.09 10.39 -17.36
N THR A 108 -12.09 9.76 -16.76
CA THR A 108 -11.85 9.77 -15.32
C THR A 108 -10.45 10.28 -15.01
N PRO A 109 -10.18 10.71 -13.77
CA PRO A 109 -8.84 11.07 -13.33
C PRO A 109 -7.78 9.99 -13.54
N VAL A 110 -8.18 8.73 -13.79
CA VAL A 110 -7.28 7.60 -14.02
C VAL A 110 -6.56 7.70 -15.37
N GLU A 111 -7.18 8.31 -16.38
CA GLU A 111 -6.66 8.31 -17.76
C GLU A 111 -6.07 9.66 -18.16
N ASP A 112 -6.62 10.76 -17.62
CA ASP A 112 -6.15 12.11 -17.91
C ASP A 112 -4.80 12.43 -17.22
N PRO A 113 -3.71 12.67 -17.97
CA PRO A 113 -2.41 13.07 -17.41
C PRO A 113 -2.47 14.34 -16.56
N GLY A 114 -3.39 15.27 -16.87
CA GLY A 114 -3.62 16.46 -16.06
C GLY A 114 -4.14 16.16 -14.66
N SER A 115 -4.70 14.96 -14.46
CA SER A 115 -5.33 14.53 -13.22
C SER A 115 -4.50 13.48 -12.47
N TRP A 116 -4.05 12.39 -13.12
CA TRP A 116 -3.35 11.31 -12.40
C TRP A 116 -1.92 11.68 -12.01
N LEU A 117 -1.20 12.46 -12.82
CA LEU A 117 0.20 12.78 -12.55
C LEU A 117 0.34 13.68 -11.30
N PRO A 118 -0.43 14.77 -11.14
CA PRO A 118 -0.41 15.54 -9.89
C PRO A 118 -0.82 14.71 -8.67
N LEU A 119 -1.76 13.76 -8.83
CA LEU A 119 -2.16 12.87 -7.75
C LEU A 119 -1.00 11.92 -7.36
N LEU A 120 -0.31 11.33 -8.34
CA LEU A 120 0.87 10.50 -8.11
C LEU A 120 1.98 11.30 -7.43
N MET A 121 2.27 12.52 -7.90
CA MET A 121 3.27 13.40 -7.28
C MET A 121 2.89 13.77 -5.85
N ARG A 122 1.60 14.06 -5.59
CA ARG A 122 1.12 14.36 -4.24
C ARG A 122 1.26 13.16 -3.31
N ARG A 123 0.83 11.96 -3.73
CA ARG A 123 0.95 10.74 -2.92
C ARG A 123 2.41 10.40 -2.65
N THR A 124 3.24 10.46 -3.68
CA THR A 124 4.69 10.26 -3.58
C THR A 124 5.30 11.28 -2.63
N GLY A 125 4.99 12.57 -2.79
CA GLY A 125 5.47 13.64 -1.90
C GLY A 125 5.09 13.39 -0.44
N VAL A 126 3.81 13.08 -0.17
CA VAL A 126 3.35 12.72 1.17
C VAL A 126 4.12 11.53 1.74
N LEU A 127 4.42 10.52 0.92
CA LEU A 127 5.18 9.36 1.36
C LEU A 127 6.65 9.70 1.63
N LEU A 128 7.31 10.43 0.73
CA LEU A 128 8.72 10.81 0.85
C LEU A 128 8.94 11.75 2.05
N PHE A 129 8.22 12.87 2.09
CA PHE A 129 8.34 13.87 3.15
C PHE A 129 7.75 13.34 4.46
N GLY A 130 6.59 12.69 4.42
CA GLY A 130 5.99 12.08 5.61
C GLY A 130 6.88 10.99 6.20
N GLY A 131 7.48 10.14 5.36
CA GLY A 131 8.41 9.10 5.81
C GLY A 131 9.63 9.67 6.52
N ALA A 132 10.24 10.69 5.93
CA ALA A 132 11.40 11.37 6.49
C ALA A 132 11.06 12.11 7.81
N LEU A 133 9.89 12.74 7.92
CA LEU A 133 9.52 13.56 9.08
C LEU A 133 8.86 12.79 10.22
N SER A 134 8.27 11.64 9.96
CA SER A 134 7.48 10.89 10.95
C SER A 134 8.06 9.51 11.27
N ALA A 135 9.33 9.25 10.94
CA ALA A 135 9.94 7.94 11.09
C ALA A 135 9.08 6.81 10.46
N GLY A 136 8.54 7.06 9.27
CA GLY A 136 7.71 6.10 8.53
C GLY A 136 6.23 5.99 8.96
N LEU A 137 5.79 6.61 10.05
CA LEU A 137 4.39 6.52 10.52
C LEU A 137 3.35 7.01 9.47
N ILE A 138 3.56 8.17 8.87
CA ILE A 138 2.66 8.75 7.86
C ILE A 138 2.51 7.81 6.65
N PRO A 139 3.60 7.33 6.01
CA PRO A 139 3.53 6.30 4.97
C PRO A 139 2.76 5.04 5.38
N LEU A 140 2.91 4.58 6.63
CA LEU A 140 2.17 3.41 7.11
C LEU A 140 0.66 3.68 7.17
N ILE A 141 0.25 4.86 7.65
CA ILE A 141 -1.17 5.23 7.72
C ILE A 141 -1.77 5.36 6.32
N THR A 142 -1.08 6.07 5.42
CA THR A 142 -1.57 6.27 4.04
C THR A 142 -1.55 4.97 3.25
N GLY A 143 -0.51 4.16 3.41
CA GLY A 143 -0.37 2.83 2.82
C GLY A 143 -1.45 1.87 3.32
N ALA A 144 -1.75 1.86 4.62
CA ALA A 144 -2.82 1.02 5.18
C ALA A 144 -4.17 1.35 4.56
N ARG A 145 -4.47 2.64 4.40
CA ARG A 145 -5.69 3.09 3.73
C ARG A 145 -5.70 2.66 2.26
N ALA A 146 -4.62 2.88 1.53
CA ALA A 146 -4.52 2.54 0.11
C ALA A 146 -4.69 1.03 -0.14
N LEU A 147 -4.01 0.19 0.65
CA LEU A 147 -4.13 -1.27 0.58
C LEU A 147 -5.53 -1.76 0.93
N ALA A 148 -6.19 -1.13 1.92
CA ALA A 148 -7.56 -1.45 2.26
C ALA A 148 -8.53 -1.12 1.11
N ILE A 149 -8.39 0.04 0.46
CA ILE A 149 -9.19 0.41 -0.72
C ILE A 149 -8.99 -0.62 -1.85
N LEU A 150 -7.74 -0.96 -2.16
CA LEU A 150 -7.42 -1.95 -3.20
C LEU A 150 -7.96 -3.34 -2.86
N GLY A 151 -7.87 -3.77 -1.59
CA GLY A 151 -8.40 -5.05 -1.13
C GLY A 151 -9.93 -5.11 -1.26
N LEU A 152 -10.63 -4.03 -0.91
CA LEU A 152 -12.09 -3.95 -1.08
C LEU A 152 -12.51 -3.94 -2.55
N TRP A 153 -11.78 -3.25 -3.42
CA TRP A 153 -11.99 -3.30 -4.87
C TRP A 153 -11.83 -4.73 -5.41
N THR A 154 -10.75 -5.40 -4.99
CA THR A 154 -10.49 -6.80 -5.35
C THR A 154 -11.61 -7.73 -4.86
N ALA A 155 -12.15 -7.49 -3.66
CA ALA A 155 -13.29 -8.24 -3.13
C ALA A 155 -14.55 -8.10 -3.99
N ASN A 156 -14.78 -6.93 -4.58
CA ASN A 156 -15.88 -6.71 -5.52
C ASN A 156 -15.67 -7.50 -6.83
N LEU A 157 -14.44 -7.52 -7.34
CA LEU A 157 -14.08 -8.25 -8.57
C LEU A 157 -14.13 -9.77 -8.42
N LEU A 158 -14.08 -10.31 -7.19
CA LEU A 158 -14.32 -11.74 -6.96
C LEU A 158 -15.75 -12.18 -7.32
N ASN A 159 -16.68 -11.25 -7.48
CA ASN A 159 -18.03 -11.52 -7.99
C ASN A 159 -18.16 -11.34 -9.51
N ALA A 160 -17.07 -11.01 -10.22
CA ALA A 160 -17.10 -10.80 -11.65
C ALA A 160 -17.35 -12.13 -12.42
N PRO A 161 -17.87 -12.06 -13.66
CA PRO A 161 -18.08 -13.25 -14.50
C PRO A 161 -16.78 -14.04 -14.77
N HIS A 162 -15.66 -13.32 -14.89
CA HIS A 162 -14.36 -13.90 -15.20
C HIS A 162 -13.35 -13.61 -14.09
N ILE A 163 -12.84 -14.67 -13.45
CA ILE A 163 -11.86 -14.54 -12.35
C ILE A 163 -10.57 -13.82 -12.76
N ILE A 164 -10.23 -13.85 -14.05
CA ILE A 164 -9.07 -13.14 -14.61
C ILE A 164 -9.18 -11.61 -14.38
N ALA A 165 -10.41 -11.08 -14.28
CA ALA A 165 -10.65 -9.67 -13.96
C ALA A 165 -10.04 -9.26 -12.61
N VAL A 166 -9.88 -10.18 -11.65
CA VAL A 166 -9.21 -9.91 -10.37
C VAL A 166 -7.74 -9.58 -10.57
N PHE A 167 -7.04 -10.31 -11.44
CA PHE A 167 -5.62 -10.09 -11.72
C PHE A 167 -5.36 -8.80 -12.50
N LEU A 168 -6.27 -8.43 -13.40
CA LEU A 168 -6.19 -7.19 -14.17
C LEU A 168 -6.77 -5.97 -13.43
N GLY A 169 -7.61 -6.22 -12.44
CA GLY A 169 -8.32 -5.22 -11.66
C GLY A 169 -7.43 -4.43 -10.72
N ILE A 170 -6.29 -4.99 -10.32
CA ILE A 170 -5.18 -4.22 -9.78
C ILE A 170 -4.13 -4.10 -10.88
N PRO A 171 -4.05 -2.93 -11.54
CA PRO A 171 -3.14 -2.76 -12.64
C PRO A 171 -1.67 -2.94 -12.24
N LEU A 172 -0.84 -3.39 -13.18
CA LEU A 172 0.58 -3.66 -12.94
C LEU A 172 1.33 -2.45 -12.34
N TRP A 173 1.03 -1.23 -12.79
CA TRP A 173 1.67 -0.03 -12.27
C TRP A 173 1.41 0.19 -10.78
N THR A 174 0.24 -0.21 -10.27
CA THR A 174 -0.09 -0.12 -8.84
C THR A 174 0.80 -1.03 -8.00
N TRP A 175 1.11 -2.24 -8.49
CA TRP A 175 2.02 -3.15 -7.80
C TRP A 175 3.46 -2.62 -7.79
N VAL A 176 3.90 -2.06 -8.92
CA VAL A 176 5.22 -1.43 -9.04
C VAL A 176 5.31 -0.21 -8.12
N GLU A 177 4.28 0.64 -8.08
CA GLU A 177 4.17 1.79 -7.19
C GLU A 177 4.23 1.35 -5.71
N ALA A 178 3.45 0.35 -5.31
CA ALA A 178 3.44 -0.16 -3.95
C ALA A 178 4.80 -0.72 -3.51
N ALA A 179 5.46 -1.52 -4.38
CA ALA A 179 6.79 -2.03 -4.10
C ALA A 179 7.81 -0.90 -3.95
N ALA A 180 7.79 0.09 -4.85
CA ALA A 180 8.65 1.26 -4.77
C ALA A 180 8.44 2.05 -3.47
N GLN A 181 7.18 2.27 -3.09
CA GLN A 181 6.80 2.98 -1.87
C GLN A 181 7.25 2.24 -0.61
N ILE A 182 7.20 0.91 -0.57
CA ILE A 182 7.73 0.12 0.54
C ILE A 182 9.24 0.33 0.70
N LEU A 183 10.00 0.26 -0.40
CA LEU A 183 11.45 0.46 -0.36
C LEU A 183 11.80 1.87 0.12
N LEU A 184 11.15 2.89 -0.44
CA LEU A 184 11.37 4.28 -0.08
C LEU A 184 10.95 4.56 1.37
N GLY A 185 9.82 4.01 1.81
CA GLY A 185 9.33 4.15 3.18
C GLY A 185 10.31 3.59 4.21
N ALA A 186 10.90 2.42 3.95
CA ALA A 186 11.92 1.85 4.83
C ALA A 186 13.20 2.71 4.89
N VAL A 187 13.71 3.12 3.72
CA VAL A 187 14.99 3.82 3.62
C VAL A 187 14.89 5.25 4.16
N LEU A 188 13.82 5.97 3.86
CA LEU A 188 13.66 7.38 4.24
C LEU A 188 13.27 7.56 5.70
N ALA A 189 12.73 6.53 6.36
CA ALA A 189 12.45 6.56 7.79
C ALA A 189 13.71 6.41 8.66
N GLU A 190 14.82 5.89 8.10
CA GLU A 190 16.03 5.59 8.86
C GLU A 190 16.76 6.84 9.40
N PRO A 191 17.03 7.91 8.61
CA PRO A 191 17.83 9.05 9.06
C PRO A 191 17.27 9.76 10.28
N ILE A 192 15.95 9.89 10.39
CA ILE A 192 15.32 10.54 11.55
C ILE A 192 15.38 9.65 12.80
N LEU A 193 15.44 8.33 12.63
CA LEU A 193 15.52 7.37 13.73
C LEU A 193 16.94 7.17 14.25
N THR A 194 17.93 7.27 13.37
CA THR A 194 19.35 7.11 13.70
C THR A 194 20.04 8.44 13.97
N GLY A 195 19.48 9.56 13.50
CA GLY A 195 20.14 10.86 13.50
C GLY A 195 21.27 10.98 12.47
N ASP A 196 21.41 10.01 11.56
CA ASP A 196 22.50 9.93 10.59
C ASP A 196 21.97 9.89 9.15
N VAL A 197 22.08 11.03 8.46
CA VAL A 197 21.72 11.13 7.04
C VAL A 197 22.73 10.41 6.15
N ASN A 198 23.99 10.29 6.57
CA ASN A 198 25.03 9.61 5.81
C ASN A 198 24.80 8.10 5.76
N ALA A 199 23.98 7.54 6.67
CA ALA A 199 23.53 6.15 6.60
C ALA A 199 22.91 5.82 5.23
N LEU A 200 22.20 6.78 4.60
CA LEU A 200 21.62 6.60 3.26
C LEU A 200 22.66 6.28 2.18
N LEU A 201 23.91 6.69 2.36
CA LEU A 201 24.99 6.51 1.39
C LEU A 201 25.60 5.12 1.41
N THR A 202 25.26 4.26 2.38
CA THR A 202 25.75 2.88 2.37
C THR A 202 25.25 2.14 1.11
N PRO A 203 26.04 1.20 0.55
CA PRO A 203 25.74 0.60 -0.75
C PRO A 203 24.34 -0.03 -0.84
N LEU A 204 23.90 -0.71 0.23
CA LEU A 204 22.57 -1.33 0.28
C LEU A 204 21.45 -0.27 0.24
N ARG A 205 21.54 0.77 1.07
CA ARG A 205 20.49 1.80 1.19
C ARG A 205 20.40 2.65 -0.05
N ARG A 206 21.54 3.01 -0.64
CA ARG A 206 21.61 3.65 -1.95
C ARG A 206 20.94 2.80 -3.03
N ARG A 207 21.19 1.49 -3.06
CA ARG A 207 20.55 0.59 -4.02
C ARG A 207 19.03 0.56 -3.83
N LEU A 208 18.54 0.44 -2.59
CA LEU A 208 17.11 0.43 -2.29
C LEU A 208 16.44 1.77 -2.63
N LEU A 209 17.09 2.90 -2.35
CA LEU A 209 16.64 4.24 -2.73
C LEU A 209 16.49 4.37 -4.25
N LEU A 210 17.52 3.98 -5.00
CA LEU A 210 17.51 4.01 -6.47
C LEU A 210 16.44 3.08 -7.03
N MET A 211 16.31 1.86 -6.51
CA MET A 211 15.24 0.93 -6.90
C MET A 211 13.86 1.50 -6.64
N GLY A 212 13.65 2.17 -5.50
CA GLY A 212 12.41 2.85 -5.19
C GLY A 212 12.09 4.00 -6.15
N LEU A 213 13.04 4.90 -6.39
CA LEU A 213 12.86 6.04 -7.29
C LEU A 213 12.63 5.60 -8.74
N THR A 214 13.42 4.65 -9.23
CA THR A 214 13.25 4.06 -10.58
C THR A 214 11.93 3.31 -10.68
N GLY A 215 11.52 2.59 -9.62
CA GLY A 215 10.22 1.94 -9.56
C GLY A 215 9.05 2.91 -9.66
N LEU A 216 9.10 4.08 -9.01
CA LEU A 216 8.07 5.11 -9.17
C LEU A 216 8.01 5.66 -10.59
N GLY A 217 9.17 5.94 -11.20
CA GLY A 217 9.24 6.35 -12.60
C GLY A 217 8.67 5.29 -13.54
N LEU A 218 9.02 4.02 -13.30
CA LEU A 218 8.50 2.89 -14.06
C LEU A 218 6.99 2.73 -13.88
N ALA A 219 6.46 2.89 -12.68
CA ALA A 219 5.02 2.86 -12.44
C ALA A 219 4.30 3.95 -13.25
N ALA A 220 4.83 5.18 -13.27
CA ALA A 220 4.26 6.27 -14.07
C ALA A 220 4.30 5.96 -15.58
N LEU A 221 5.40 5.40 -16.08
CA LEU A 221 5.52 5.00 -17.48
C LEU A 221 4.54 3.87 -17.82
N ILE A 222 4.47 2.82 -16.99
CA ILE A 222 3.54 1.70 -17.18
C ILE A 222 2.10 2.21 -17.16
N HIS A 223 1.75 3.13 -16.26
CA HIS A 223 0.42 3.74 -16.22
C HIS A 223 0.15 4.48 -17.54
N ALA A 224 1.05 5.37 -17.97
CA ALA A 224 0.87 6.16 -19.18
C ALA A 224 0.67 5.32 -20.45
N PHE A 225 1.36 4.18 -20.57
CA PHE A 225 1.30 3.34 -21.78
C PHE A 225 0.28 2.20 -21.71
N LEU A 226 0.10 1.57 -20.54
CA LEU A 226 -0.72 0.37 -20.41
C LEU A 226 -2.13 0.64 -19.86
N ALA A 227 -2.45 1.84 -19.40
CA ALA A 227 -3.81 2.13 -18.93
C ALA A 227 -4.89 1.85 -19.99
N PRO A 228 -4.78 2.32 -21.25
CA PRO A 228 -5.80 2.04 -22.26
C PRO A 228 -5.99 0.54 -22.53
N LEU A 229 -4.89 -0.22 -22.55
CA LEU A 229 -4.92 -1.67 -22.75
C LEU A 229 -5.58 -2.39 -21.57
N ASN A 230 -5.20 -2.05 -20.34
CA ASN A 230 -5.78 -2.67 -19.15
C ASN A 230 -7.28 -2.37 -19.03
N ARG A 231 -7.70 -1.14 -19.38
CA ARG A 231 -9.11 -0.77 -19.49
C ARG A 231 -9.85 -1.66 -20.49
N ALA A 232 -9.33 -1.78 -21.71
CA ALA A 232 -9.99 -2.56 -22.76
C ALA A 232 -10.19 -4.03 -22.34
N LEU A 233 -9.16 -4.63 -21.72
CA LEU A 233 -9.25 -6.00 -21.19
C LEU A 233 -10.26 -6.11 -20.05
N LEU A 234 -10.28 -5.17 -19.11
CA LEU A 234 -11.24 -5.17 -18.01
C LEU A 234 -12.69 -4.96 -18.50
N HIS A 235 -12.90 -4.10 -19.49
CA HIS A 235 -14.22 -3.91 -20.09
C HIS A 235 -14.74 -5.22 -20.66
N LEU A 236 -13.95 -5.90 -21.49
CA LEU A 236 -14.31 -7.18 -22.12
C LEU A 236 -14.59 -8.31 -21.11
N LEU A 237 -13.96 -8.28 -19.94
CA LEU A 237 -14.14 -9.30 -18.90
C LEU A 237 -15.29 -9.01 -17.93
N LEU A 238 -15.84 -7.79 -17.95
CA LEU A 238 -16.87 -7.36 -16.99
C LEU A 238 -18.22 -7.04 -17.65
N PHE A 239 -18.24 -6.79 -18.95
CA PHE A 239 -19.41 -6.42 -19.74
C PHE A 239 -19.45 -7.20 -21.06
#